data_AF-A0A920TFM9-F1
#
_entry.id   AF-A0A920TFM9-F1
#
_cell.length_a   1.000
_cell.length_b   1.000
_cell.length_c   1.000
_cell.angle_alpha   90.00
_cell.angle_beta   90.00
_cell.angle_gamma   90.00
#
_symmetry.space_group_name_H-M   'P 1'
#
loop_
_entity.id
_entity.type
_entity.pdbx_description
1 polymer ?
#
loop_
_entity_poly.entity_id
_entity_poly.type
_entity_poly.pdbx_seq_one_letter_code
_entity_poly.pdbx_strand_id
1 'polypeptide(L)'
;MLKIIIGHQVLSLPTLKEKKNFTITKDRFDNVLNKFPEIKEKIEVFFDWDEENFKKSIANSDILLAWNFPIKNLKEQAPNLKWIHVISAGVEHLLPLDWMSDDLVLTNSSGAHAKKSR
;
A
#
# COMPACT_ATOMS: atom_id res chain seq x y z
N MET A 1 8.03 1.51 16.17
CA MET A 1 7.06 2.26 15.35
C MET A 1 6.91 1.51 14.05
N LEU A 2 5.68 1.22 13.60
CA LEU A 2 5.44 0.54 12.33
C LEU A 2 5.65 1.50 11.17
N LYS A 3 6.42 1.10 10.17
CA LYS A 3 6.70 1.93 9.01
C LYS A 3 5.79 1.53 7.85
N ILE A 4 4.99 2.48 7.41
CA ILE A 4 3.97 2.29 6.38
C ILE A 4 4.36 3.13 5.17
N ILE A 5 4.40 2.50 4.01
CA ILE A 5 4.44 3.21 2.73
C ILE A 5 3.04 3.23 2.16
N ILE A 6 2.61 4.43 1.79
CA ILE A 6 1.42 4.64 0.98
C ILE A 6 1.89 5.12 -0.39
N GLY A 7 1.64 4.30 -1.39
CA GLY A 7 1.97 4.62 -2.76
C GLY A 7 2.67 3.49 -3.48
N HIS A 8 2.22 3.31 -4.71
CA HIS A 8 3.00 3.10 -5.93
C HIS A 8 1.98 2.80 -7.03
N GLN A 9 2.18 3.41 -8.21
CA GLN A 9 1.35 3.18 -9.39
C GLN A 9 2.29 2.99 -10.58
N VAL A 10 2.62 1.74 -10.88
CA VAL A 10 3.33 1.38 -12.10
C VAL A 10 2.31 1.20 -13.23
N LEU A 11 2.48 2.08 -14.23
CA LEU A 11 2.07 2.05 -15.63
C LEU A 11 0.77 2.74 -16.09
N SER A 12 1.01 3.61 -17.09
CA SER A 12 0.14 4.53 -17.82
C SER A 12 -0.63 5.52 -16.95
N LEU A 13 -0.31 6.80 -17.12
CA LEU A 13 -1.04 7.92 -16.53
C LEU A 13 -2.54 7.64 -16.58
N PRO A 14 -3.20 7.41 -15.43
CA PRO A 14 -4.64 7.46 -15.40
C PRO A 14 -5.02 8.85 -15.90
N THR A 15 -6.14 8.97 -16.59
CA THR A 15 -6.70 10.29 -16.89
C THR A 15 -6.74 11.11 -15.59
N LEU A 16 -6.63 12.45 -15.65
CA LEU A 16 -6.67 13.32 -14.45
C LEU A 16 -7.83 12.97 -13.50
N LYS A 17 -8.91 12.43 -14.04
CA LYS A 17 -10.11 11.96 -13.34
C LYS A 17 -9.89 10.66 -12.56
N GLU A 18 -9.14 9.71 -13.10
CA GLU A 18 -8.83 8.43 -12.43
C GLU A 18 -7.78 8.62 -11.33
N LYS A 19 -6.77 9.49 -11.54
CA LYS A 19 -5.81 9.85 -10.48
C LYS A 19 -6.52 10.33 -9.20
N LYS A 20 -7.60 11.09 -9.34
CA LYS A 20 -8.39 11.60 -8.20
C LYS A 20 -9.06 10.49 -7.39
N ASN A 21 -9.39 9.35 -8.00
CA ASN A 21 -10.14 8.27 -7.35
C ASN A 21 -9.24 7.24 -6.67
N PHE A 22 -8.00 7.06 -7.13
CA PHE A 22 -7.07 6.03 -6.62
C PHE A 22 -5.94 6.59 -5.75
N THR A 23 -5.89 7.91 -5.53
CA THR A 23 -4.85 8.54 -4.72
C THR A 23 -5.30 8.73 -3.28
N ILE A 24 -4.59 8.12 -2.33
CA ILE A 24 -4.65 8.50 -0.92
C ILE A 24 -3.74 9.74 -0.78
N THR A 25 -4.34 10.92 -0.63
CA THR A 25 -3.57 12.14 -0.42
C THR A 25 -3.11 12.23 1.02
N LYS A 26 -1.93 12.82 1.24
CA LYS A 26 -1.39 13.07 2.59
C LYS A 26 -2.39 13.84 3.45
N ASP A 27 -2.95 14.92 2.94
CA ASP A 27 -3.94 15.72 3.68
C ASP A 27 -5.17 14.91 4.10
N ARG A 28 -5.70 14.04 3.22
CA ARG A 28 -6.86 13.21 3.55
C ARG A 28 -6.50 12.17 4.60
N PHE A 29 -5.33 11.56 4.48
CA PHE A 29 -4.84 10.57 5.44
C PHE A 29 -4.59 11.21 6.81
N ASP A 30 -3.86 12.33 6.86
CA ASP A 30 -3.55 13.06 8.09
C ASP A 30 -4.83 13.55 8.79
N ASN A 31 -5.82 14.03 8.04
CA ASN A 31 -7.12 14.42 8.58
C ASN A 31 -7.87 13.27 9.28
N VAL A 32 -7.68 12.03 8.82
CA VAL A 32 -8.25 10.84 9.47
C VAL A 32 -7.36 10.40 10.63
N LEU A 33 -6.04 10.31 10.43
CA LEU A 33 -5.08 9.88 11.43
C LEU A 33 -5.09 10.79 12.68
N ASN A 34 -5.30 12.09 12.50
CA ASN A 34 -5.44 13.05 13.61
C ASN A 34 -6.63 12.75 14.54
N LYS A 35 -7.59 11.92 14.11
CA LYS A 35 -8.70 11.45 14.96
C LYS A 35 -8.33 10.24 15.82
N PHE A 36 -7.15 9.65 15.60
CA PHE A 36 -6.63 8.46 16.27
C PHE A 36 -5.19 8.69 16.78
N PRO A 37 -5.00 9.57 17.79
CA PRO A 37 -3.68 9.92 18.30
C PRO A 37 -2.88 8.70 18.80
N GLU A 38 -3.54 7.71 19.39
CA GLU A 38 -2.92 6.47 19.86
C GLU A 38 -2.34 5.61 18.74
N ILE A 39 -2.87 5.73 17.52
CA ILE A 39 -2.33 5.09 16.31
C ILE A 39 -1.19 5.94 15.76
N LYS A 40 -1.37 7.26 15.71
CA LYS A 40 -0.38 8.21 15.19
C LYS A 40 0.97 8.09 15.89
N GLU A 41 0.99 7.82 17.19
CA GLU A 41 2.23 7.61 17.97
C GLU A 41 2.92 6.27 17.68
N LYS A 42 2.23 5.33 17.03
CA LYS A 42 2.73 3.97 16.77
C LYS A 42 3.18 3.76 15.33
N ILE A 43 2.83 4.66 14.43
CA ILE A 43 3.10 4.53 12.99
C ILE A 43 3.95 5.68 12.45
N GLU A 44 4.77 5.37 11.48
CA GLU A 44 5.49 6.34 10.64
C GLU A 44 5.03 6.10 9.21
N VAL A 45 4.55 7.15 8.52
CA VAL A 45 3.91 7.02 7.21
C VAL A 45 4.67 7.83 6.16
N PHE A 46 5.05 7.14 5.08
CA PHE A 46 5.74 7.72 3.94
C PHE A 46 4.84 7.66 2.71
N PHE A 47 4.73 8.79 2.01
CA PHE A 47 4.03 8.85 0.72
C PHE A 47 5.08 8.80 -0.38
N ASP A 48 5.13 7.69 -1.13
CA ASP A 48 6.15 7.47 -2.15
C ASP A 48 5.52 7.15 -3.51
N TRP A 49 5.81 7.98 -4.49
CA TRP A 49 5.27 7.90 -5.85
C TRP A 49 6.38 7.72 -6.90
N ASP A 50 7.64 7.69 -6.47
CA ASP A 50 8.82 7.64 -7.32
C ASP A 50 9.50 6.27 -7.22
N GLU A 51 9.90 5.70 -8.36
CA GLU A 51 10.43 4.34 -8.42
C GLU A 51 11.82 4.20 -7.76
N GLU A 52 12.66 5.24 -7.82
CA GLU A 52 13.97 5.23 -7.17
C GLU A 52 13.83 5.38 -5.65
N ASN A 53 12.90 6.21 -5.20
CA ASN A 53 12.59 6.34 -3.78
C ASN A 53 11.93 5.08 -3.22
N PHE A 54 11.06 4.42 -3.99
CA PHE A 54 10.37 3.20 -3.56
C PHE A 54 11.35 2.13 -3.05
N LYS A 55 12.44 1.87 -3.78
CA LYS A 55 13.47 0.89 -3.37
C LYS A 55 14.10 1.21 -2.02
N LYS A 56 14.33 2.50 -1.73
CA LYS A 56 14.91 2.94 -0.45
C LYS A 56 13.88 2.85 0.67
N SER A 57 12.66 3.29 0.39
CA SER A 57 11.57 3.31 1.35
C SER A 57 11.18 1.87 1.76
N ILE A 58 10.98 0.97 0.79
CA ILE A 58 10.44 -0.38 1.03
C ILE A 58 11.39 -1.25 1.86
N ALA A 59 12.71 -1.04 1.74
CA ALA A 59 13.73 -1.76 2.49
C ALA A 59 13.60 -1.66 4.01
N ASN A 60 12.99 -0.58 4.50
CA ASN A 60 12.82 -0.31 5.91
C ASN A 60 11.36 -0.29 6.35
N SER A 61 10.43 -0.82 5.54
CA SER A 61 9.00 -0.71 5.80
C SER A 61 8.39 -2.04 6.24
N ASP A 62 7.44 -1.96 7.16
CA ASP A 62 6.68 -3.10 7.66
C ASP A 62 5.42 -3.35 6.82
N ILE A 63 4.83 -2.27 6.29
CA ILE A 63 3.52 -2.30 5.60
C ILE A 63 3.58 -1.51 4.29
N LEU A 64 3.00 -2.07 3.22
CA LEU A 64 2.78 -1.39 1.95
C LEU A 64 1.28 -1.27 1.64
N LEU A 65 0.84 -0.05 1.34
CA LEU A 65 -0.51 0.25 0.86
C LEU A 65 -0.41 0.80 -0.57
N ALA A 66 -0.79 0.00 -1.55
CA ALA A 66 -0.65 0.35 -2.97
C ALA A 66 -1.70 -0.35 -3.84
N TRP A 67 -1.82 0.06 -5.10
CA TRP A 67 -2.56 -0.72 -6.10
C TRP A 67 -1.63 -1.67 -6.86
N ASN A 68 -0.45 -1.19 -7.27
CA ASN A 68 0.52 -1.97 -8.03
C ASN A 68 1.96 -1.62 -7.60
N PHE A 69 2.90 -2.56 -7.72
CA PHE A 69 4.29 -2.41 -7.31
C PHE A 69 5.20 -3.46 -7.97
N PRO A 70 6.54 -3.27 -7.99
CA PRO A 70 7.46 -4.22 -8.59
C PRO A 70 7.53 -5.41 -7.64
N ILE A 71 7.13 -6.56 -8.14
CA ILE A 71 7.20 -7.83 -7.41
C ILE A 71 8.59 -8.49 -7.53
N LYS A 72 9.38 -8.06 -8.52
CA LYS A 72 10.71 -8.62 -8.80
C LYS A 72 11.67 -8.30 -7.65
N ASN A 73 12.26 -9.35 -7.08
CA ASN A 73 13.20 -9.28 -5.95
C ASN A 73 12.61 -8.62 -4.70
N LEU A 74 11.28 -8.57 -4.54
CA LEU A 74 10.66 -7.90 -3.41
C LEU A 74 11.12 -8.50 -2.07
N LYS A 75 11.30 -9.83 -1.99
CA LYS A 75 11.85 -10.50 -0.80
C LYS A 75 13.20 -9.95 -0.35
N GLU A 76 14.08 -9.67 -1.31
CA GLU A 76 15.43 -9.15 -1.05
C GLU A 76 15.39 -7.65 -0.75
N GLN A 77 14.55 -6.91 -1.47
CA GLN A 77 14.44 -5.45 -1.35
C GLN A 77 13.67 -5.00 -0.12
N ALA A 78 12.80 -5.84 0.45
CA ALA A 78 11.88 -5.50 1.52
C ALA A 78 11.92 -6.53 2.66
N PRO A 79 13.08 -6.74 3.32
CA PRO A 79 13.27 -7.82 4.29
C PRO A 79 12.38 -7.69 5.54
N ASN A 80 11.88 -6.47 5.84
CA ASN A 80 11.03 -6.20 6.99
C ASN A 80 9.53 -6.22 6.66
N LEU A 81 9.18 -6.35 5.37
CA LEU A 81 7.80 -6.23 4.92
C LEU A 81 6.99 -7.43 5.39
N LYS A 82 5.93 -7.15 6.15
CA LYS A 82 5.06 -8.16 6.77
C LYS A 82 3.65 -8.11 6.20
N TRP A 83 3.22 -6.98 5.65
CA TRP A 83 1.87 -6.80 5.17
C TRP A 83 1.78 -5.91 3.93
N ILE A 84 1.07 -6.39 2.91
CA ILE A 84 0.64 -5.61 1.76
C ILE A 84 -0.89 -5.52 1.76
N HIS A 85 -1.41 -4.31 1.65
CA HIS A 85 -2.82 -4.07 1.37
C HIS A 85 -2.99 -3.49 -0.02
N VAL A 86 -3.73 -4.22 -0.86
CA VAL A 86 -4.09 -3.80 -2.21
C VAL A 86 -5.40 -3.02 -2.17
N ILE A 87 -5.38 -1.77 -2.62
CA ILE A 87 -6.55 -0.87 -2.55
C ILE A 87 -7.66 -1.19 -3.57
N SER A 88 -7.55 -2.30 -4.31
CA SER A 88 -8.59 -2.84 -5.19
C SER A 88 -9.23 -4.10 -4.61
N ALA A 89 -10.37 -4.52 -5.17
CA ALA A 89 -11.01 -5.78 -4.82
C ALA A 89 -10.29 -7.01 -5.42
N GLY A 90 -9.62 -6.83 -6.56
CA GLY A 90 -8.83 -7.86 -7.25
C GLY A 90 -7.32 -7.70 -7.03
N VAL A 91 -6.60 -8.80 -7.18
CA VAL A 91 -5.12 -8.90 -7.09
C VAL A 91 -4.53 -9.70 -8.27
N GLU A 92 -5.30 -9.88 -9.34
CA GLU A 92 -4.97 -10.77 -10.46
C GLU A 92 -3.67 -10.37 -11.15
N HIS A 93 -3.36 -9.07 -11.19
CA HIS A 93 -2.11 -8.54 -11.74
C HIS A 93 -0.87 -8.86 -10.91
N LEU A 94 -1.03 -9.40 -9.70
CA LEU A 94 0.06 -9.82 -8.82
C LEU A 94 0.30 -11.35 -8.86
N LEU A 95 -0.57 -12.11 -9.54
CA LEU A 95 -0.37 -13.55 -9.70
C LEU A 95 0.93 -13.85 -10.48
N PRO A 96 1.64 -14.95 -10.17
CA PRO A 96 1.21 -16.12 -9.39
C PRO A 96 1.53 -16.09 -7.88
N LEU A 97 1.94 -14.96 -7.30
CA LEU A 97 2.31 -14.80 -5.88
C LEU A 97 3.54 -15.59 -5.40
N ASP A 98 4.31 -16.19 -6.30
CA ASP A 98 5.59 -16.86 -6.00
C ASP A 98 6.67 -15.92 -5.44
N TRP A 99 6.52 -14.62 -5.67
CA TRP A 99 7.32 -13.55 -5.13
C TRP A 99 7.07 -13.26 -3.64
N MET A 100 6.00 -13.80 -3.03
CA MET A 100 5.68 -13.56 -1.62
C MET A 100 6.54 -14.39 -0.68
N SER A 101 7.02 -13.79 0.41
CA SER A 101 7.64 -14.53 1.52
C SER A 101 6.57 -15.27 2.32
N ASP A 102 6.93 -16.37 2.98
CA ASP A 102 5.96 -17.21 3.72
C ASP A 102 5.22 -16.43 4.83
N ASP A 103 5.91 -15.49 5.47
CA ASP A 103 5.35 -14.64 6.54
C ASP A 103 4.68 -13.35 6.02
N LEU A 104 4.63 -13.15 4.70
CA LEU A 104 4.05 -11.95 4.09
C LEU A 104 2.54 -12.09 3.94
N VAL A 105 1.79 -11.21 4.61
CA VAL A 105 0.34 -11.16 4.47
C VAL A 105 -0.05 -10.28 3.27
N LEU A 106 -0.88 -10.78 2.36
CA LEU A 106 -1.52 -10.00 1.30
C LEU A 106 -3.02 -9.89 1.56
N THR A 107 -3.53 -8.66 1.60
CA THR A 107 -4.96 -8.37 1.76
C THR A 107 -5.44 -7.44 0.65
N ASN A 108 -6.74 -7.40 0.40
CA ASN A 108 -7.34 -6.50 -0.57
C ASN A 108 -8.64 -5.88 -0.03
N SER A 109 -9.23 -4.95 -0.79
CA SER A 109 -10.48 -4.26 -0.40
C SER A 109 -11.75 -4.99 -0.87
N SER A 110 -11.68 -6.29 -1.15
CA SER A 110 -12.87 -7.06 -1.53
C SER A 110 -13.93 -7.04 -0.42
N GLY A 111 -15.21 -6.98 -0.80
CA GLY A 111 -16.32 -6.92 0.17
C GLY A 111 -16.56 -5.56 0.83
N ALA A 112 -15.75 -4.52 0.57
CA ALA A 112 -15.97 -3.17 1.13
C ALA A 112 -17.31 -2.54 0.70
N HIS A 113 -17.85 -2.97 -0.44
CA HIS A 113 -19.17 -2.57 -0.96
C HIS A 113 -20.28 -3.60 -0.69
N ALA A 114 -20.00 -4.67 0.04
CA ALA A 114 -21.04 -5.61 0.45
C ALA A 114 -22.09 -4.85 1.26
N LYS A 115 -23.36 -5.06 0.91
CA LYS A 115 -24.51 -4.39 1.53
C LYS A 115 -24.39 -4.59 3.05
N LYS A 116 -24.24 -3.50 3.82
CA LYS A 116 -24.43 -3.56 5.27
C LYS A 116 -25.89 -3.98 5.48
N SER A 117 -26.16 -5.26 5.77
CA SER A 117 -27.51 -5.66 6.13
C SER A 117 -27.85 -4.96 7.44
N ARG A 118 -29.00 -4.29 7.46
CA ARG A 118 -29.60 -3.74 8.66
C ARG A 118 -30.13 -4.86 9.55
#